data_AF-A0A1C5EY45-F1
#
_entry.id   AF-A0A1C5EY45-F1
#
_cell.length_a   1.000
_cell.length_b   1.000
_cell.length_c   1.000
_cell.angle_alpha   90.00
_cell.angle_beta   90.00
_cell.angle_gamma   90.00
#
_symmetry.space_group_name_H-M   'P 1'
#
loop_
_entity.id
_entity.type
_entity.pdbx_description
1 polymer ?
#
loop_
_entity_poly.entity_id
_entity_poly.type
_entity_poly.pdbx_seq_one_letter_code
_entity_poly.pdbx_strand_id
1 'polypeptide(L)'
;MVERTGDPGAAGDADGVTEALDRPLPEGVRRRVVALVADAFGGLTVTELPTQLRQYARFTPTRRAKFAGNAMAAAVESDPVFRQRIAGRLREAQRELAEAIEGGSPPAAADPVDVAAVAYVLRPAGWVKLVEAAGEEAQRASAERAGEEAARELQRLRDELAEAKAAIRHETERTRAELETARKENDVLQRKLRSAQSDVKRGAAALRKLEAELESVRSEAAASQATADTEARRLRARLGEAESALEA
;
A
#
# COMPACT_ATOMS: atom_id res chain seq x y z
N MET A 1 57.45 70.80 -26.11
CA MET A 1 56.48 71.16 -25.06
C MET A 1 55.15 70.61 -25.54
N VAL A 2 54.57 69.52 -25.05
CA VAL A 2 54.40 69.00 -23.67
C VAL A 2 54.27 67.46 -23.78
N GLU A 3 55.18 66.68 -23.19
CA GLU A 3 54.99 65.67 -22.11
C GLU A 3 53.72 64.78 -22.18
N ARG A 4 53.83 63.45 -22.35
CA ARG A 4 53.95 62.40 -21.30
C ARG A 4 52.79 62.49 -20.29
N THR A 5 51.87 61.53 -20.14
CA THR A 5 52.06 60.10 -19.84
C THR A 5 50.73 59.38 -20.08
N GLY A 6 50.73 58.32 -20.88
CA GLY A 6 49.68 57.32 -20.83
C GLY A 6 49.93 56.41 -19.63
N ASP A 7 48.99 56.39 -18.69
CA ASP A 7 48.98 55.50 -17.54
C ASP A 7 48.27 54.19 -17.90
N PRO A 8 48.93 53.02 -17.82
CA PRO A 8 48.30 51.72 -17.93
C PRO A 8 48.10 51.15 -16.52
N GLY A 9 46.87 51.18 -16.00
CA GLY A 9 46.69 50.75 -14.61
C GLY A 9 45.27 50.74 -14.08
N ALA A 10 44.28 50.31 -14.87
CA ALA A 10 43.03 49.86 -14.27
C ALA A 10 43.23 48.43 -13.74
N ALA A 11 43.99 48.33 -12.65
CA ALA A 11 43.92 47.19 -11.75
C ALA A 11 42.47 47.16 -11.23
N GLY A 12 41.69 46.21 -11.74
CA GLY A 12 40.39 45.91 -11.16
C GLY A 12 40.63 45.45 -9.73
N ASP A 13 40.23 46.31 -8.79
CA ASP A 13 40.08 45.95 -7.39
C ASP A 13 39.22 44.69 -7.31
N ALA A 14 39.88 43.56 -7.09
CA ALA A 14 39.25 42.31 -6.71
C ALA A 14 38.70 42.53 -5.30
N ASP A 15 37.50 43.11 -5.25
CA ASP A 15 36.72 43.28 -4.04
C ASP A 15 36.53 41.89 -3.44
N GLY A 16 37.25 41.64 -2.35
CA GLY A 16 37.22 40.42 -1.57
C GLY A 16 35.90 40.32 -0.81
N VAL A 17 34.79 40.18 -1.54
CA VAL A 17 33.53 39.76 -0.97
C VAL A 17 33.77 38.35 -0.46
N THR A 18 33.82 38.18 0.86
CA THR A 18 33.84 36.86 1.50
C THR A 18 32.65 36.07 1.00
N GLU A 19 32.86 35.24 -0.02
CA GLU A 19 31.84 34.35 -0.56
C GLU A 19 31.33 33.47 0.58
N ALA A 20 30.06 33.63 0.91
CA ALA A 20 29.36 32.90 1.96
C ALA A 20 28.11 32.24 1.36
N LEU A 21 27.72 31.11 1.92
CA LEU A 21 26.47 30.45 1.54
C LEU A 21 25.32 31.06 2.33
N ASP A 22 24.26 31.46 1.63
CA ASP A 22 23.01 31.95 2.24
C ASP A 22 22.09 30.80 2.70
N ARG A 23 22.38 29.55 2.28
CA ARG A 23 21.58 28.36 2.56
C ARG A 23 22.44 27.23 3.11
N PRO A 24 21.87 26.33 3.94
CA PRO A 24 22.60 25.17 4.43
C PRO A 24 23.06 24.29 3.27
N LEU A 25 24.22 23.64 3.45
CA LEU A 25 24.83 22.82 2.41
C LEU A 25 23.87 21.71 1.94
N PRO A 26 23.72 21.48 0.62
CA PRO A 26 22.94 20.36 0.10
C PRO A 26 23.40 19.05 0.73
N GLU A 27 22.46 18.18 1.10
CA GLU A 27 22.75 16.99 1.91
C GLU A 27 23.73 16.03 1.22
N GLY A 28 23.67 15.90 -0.10
CA GLY A 28 24.65 15.12 -0.88
C GLY A 28 26.06 15.69 -0.76
N VAL A 29 26.19 17.01 -0.93
CA VAL A 29 27.47 17.73 -0.80
C VAL A 29 28.01 17.62 0.63
N ARG A 30 27.14 17.77 1.64
CA ARG A 30 27.50 17.61 3.07
C ARG A 30 28.09 16.24 3.37
N ARG A 31 27.43 15.17 2.94
CA ARG A 31 27.95 13.80 3.13
C ARG A 31 29.28 13.61 2.43
N ARG A 32 29.44 14.17 1.23
CA ARG A 32 30.68 14.07 0.49
C ARG A 32 31.82 14.85 1.14
N VAL A 33 31.56 16.06 1.63
CA VAL A 33 32.51 16.84 2.45
C VAL A 33 32.94 16.04 3.67
N VAL A 34 31.99 15.43 4.41
CA VAL A 34 32.31 14.59 5.56
C VAL A 34 33.19 13.40 5.19
N ALA A 35 32.96 12.75 4.05
CA ALA A 35 33.80 11.66 3.56
C ALA A 35 35.23 12.14 3.25
N LEU A 36 35.37 13.23 2.48
CA LEU A 36 36.67 13.83 2.16
C LEU A 36 37.44 14.21 3.43
N VAL A 37 36.74 14.79 4.40
CA VAL A 37 37.32 15.15 5.70
C VAL A 37 37.74 13.91 6.46
N ALA A 38 36.90 12.87 6.54
CA ALA A 38 37.20 11.64 7.28
C ALA A 38 38.39 10.86 6.70
N ASP A 39 38.61 10.96 5.38
CA ASP A 39 39.76 10.40 4.68
C ASP A 39 41.03 11.21 4.97
N ALA A 40 40.97 12.54 4.78
CA ALA A 40 42.07 13.46 5.10
C ALA A 40 42.45 13.44 6.60
N PHE A 41 41.47 13.15 7.46
CA PHE A 41 41.62 13.05 8.92
C PHE A 41 42.69 12.03 9.34
N GLY A 42 42.88 10.96 8.56
CA GLY A 42 43.85 9.91 8.89
C GLY A 42 45.32 10.36 8.77
N GLY A 43 45.57 11.44 8.04
CA GLY A 43 46.91 12.02 7.87
C GLY A 43 47.24 13.13 8.87
N LEU A 44 46.33 13.51 9.77
CA LEU A 44 46.55 14.57 10.75
C LEU A 44 46.94 14.01 12.11
N THR A 45 47.87 14.68 12.79
CA THR A 45 48.23 14.38 14.18
C THR A 45 47.15 14.90 15.14
N VAL A 46 47.07 14.31 16.34
CA VAL A 46 46.04 14.68 17.35
C VAL A 46 46.14 16.17 17.75
N THR A 47 47.34 16.76 17.68
CA THR A 47 47.57 18.18 17.96
C THR A 47 47.05 19.11 16.87
N GLU A 48 46.94 18.62 15.64
CA GLU A 48 46.40 19.35 14.49
C GLU A 48 44.87 19.28 14.40
N LEU A 49 44.23 18.45 15.24
CA LEU A 49 42.79 18.29 15.27
C LEU A 49 42.12 19.25 16.26
N PRO A 50 40.96 19.84 15.88
CA PRO A 50 40.07 20.53 16.79
C PRO A 50 39.70 19.64 17.99
N THR A 51 39.56 20.24 19.17
CA THR A 51 39.38 19.52 20.44
C THR A 51 38.20 18.55 20.42
N GLN A 52 37.08 18.96 19.83
CA GLN A 52 35.86 18.18 19.65
C GLN A 52 36.05 16.94 18.76
N LEU A 53 37.07 16.94 17.88
CA LEU A 53 37.34 15.85 16.94
C LEU A 53 38.40 14.85 17.43
N ARG A 54 39.24 15.21 18.41
CA ARG A 54 40.37 14.38 18.88
C ARG A 54 39.95 12.97 19.33
N GLN A 55 38.80 12.84 19.96
CA GLN A 55 38.27 11.54 20.43
C GLN A 55 37.99 10.54 19.29
N TYR A 56 37.81 11.03 18.06
CA TYR A 56 37.53 10.23 16.88
C TYR A 56 38.79 9.86 16.08
N ALA A 57 39.98 10.36 16.46
CA ALA A 57 41.28 10.05 15.83
C ALA A 57 41.56 8.55 15.70
N ARG A 58 41.17 7.79 16.73
CA ARG A 58 41.37 6.33 16.80
C ARG A 58 40.45 5.49 15.90
N PHE A 59 39.42 6.09 15.30
CA PHE A 59 38.43 5.36 14.50
C PHE A 59 38.87 5.22 13.05
N THR A 60 38.40 4.18 12.36
CA THR A 60 38.61 4.02 10.91
C THR A 60 37.86 5.11 10.12
N PRO A 61 38.26 5.45 8.87
CA PRO A 61 37.59 6.48 8.07
C PRO A 61 36.07 6.33 8.02
N THR A 62 35.59 5.11 7.78
CA THR A 62 34.15 4.78 7.74
C THR A 62 33.45 5.04 9.08
N ARG A 63 34.08 4.67 10.21
CA ARG A 63 33.52 4.92 11.55
C ARG A 63 33.57 6.40 11.91
N ARG A 64 34.60 7.13 11.47
CA ARG A 64 34.70 8.58 11.64
C ARG A 64 33.59 9.30 10.89
N ALA A 65 33.39 9.01 9.60
CA ALA A 65 32.29 9.58 8.84
C ALA A 65 30.92 9.30 9.49
N LYS A 66 30.73 8.09 10.04
CA LYS A 66 29.48 7.70 10.71
C LYS A 66 29.24 8.39 12.06
N PHE A 67 30.25 8.45 12.93
CA PHE A 67 30.07 8.89 14.33
C PHE A 67 30.52 10.34 14.58
N ALA A 68 31.37 10.89 13.72
CA ALA A 68 31.89 12.26 13.83
C ALA A 68 31.40 13.17 12.71
N GLY A 69 30.51 12.70 11.81
CA GLY A 69 30.13 13.44 10.61
C GLY A 69 29.62 14.85 10.87
N ASN A 70 28.70 15.03 11.82
CA ASN A 70 28.19 16.35 12.17
C ASN A 70 29.28 17.26 12.77
N ALA A 71 30.15 16.72 13.62
CA ALA A 71 31.25 17.47 14.22
C ALA A 71 32.31 17.85 13.17
N MET A 72 32.55 16.99 12.17
CA MET A 72 33.46 17.24 11.06
C MET A 72 32.92 18.34 10.14
N ALA A 73 31.64 18.27 9.78
CA ALA A 73 30.99 19.31 8.97
C ALA A 73 31.06 20.68 9.67
N ALA A 74 30.69 20.73 10.96
CA ALA A 74 30.75 21.96 11.75
C ALA A 74 32.18 22.50 11.87
N ALA A 75 33.20 21.63 12.05
CA ALA A 75 34.59 22.04 12.13
C ALA A 75 35.12 22.64 10.82
N VAL A 76 34.77 22.09 9.66
CA VAL A 76 35.19 22.65 8.36
C VAL A 76 34.58 24.03 8.12
N GLU A 77 33.35 24.24 8.56
CA GLU A 77 32.64 25.52 8.45
C GLU A 77 33.25 26.58 9.39
N SER A 78 33.42 26.24 10.67
CA SER A 78 33.78 27.18 11.75
C SER A 78 35.27 27.38 12.00
N ASP A 79 36.14 26.43 11.60
CA ASP A 79 37.59 26.49 11.85
C ASP A 79 38.37 26.59 10.53
N PRO A 80 38.81 27.81 10.14
CA PRO A 80 39.60 28.03 8.93
C PRO A 80 40.94 27.28 8.92
N VAL A 81 41.60 27.13 10.06
CA VAL A 81 42.91 26.47 10.15
C VAL A 81 42.75 24.98 9.91
N PHE A 82 41.73 24.37 10.51
CA PHE A 82 41.39 22.98 10.24
C PHE A 82 41.01 22.76 8.76
N ARG A 83 40.17 23.64 8.19
CA ARG A 83 39.81 23.57 6.77
C ARG A 83 41.03 23.67 5.86
N GLN A 84 41.97 24.60 6.13
CA GLN A 84 43.22 24.73 5.36
C GLN A 84 44.08 23.47 5.41
N ARG A 85 44.17 22.81 6.57
CA ARG A 85 44.88 21.52 6.69
C ARG A 85 44.24 20.43 5.85
N ILE A 86 42.91 20.34 5.87
CA ILE A 86 42.15 19.40 5.02
C ILE A 86 42.33 19.74 3.54
N ALA A 87 42.29 21.03 3.16
CA ALA A 87 42.54 21.50 1.81
C ALA A 87 43.95 21.10 1.31
N GLY A 88 44.98 21.24 2.15
CA GLY A 88 46.34 20.78 1.83
C GLY A 88 46.38 19.27 1.52
N ARG A 89 45.75 18.45 2.36
CA ARG A 89 45.63 17.01 2.12
C ARG A 89 44.84 16.68 0.86
N LEU A 90 43.81 17.45 0.55
CA LEU A 90 43.00 17.25 -0.65
C LEU A 90 43.80 17.56 -1.93
N ARG A 91 44.64 18.60 -1.91
CA ARG A 91 45.58 18.91 -3.02
C ARG A 91 46.63 17.81 -3.21
N GLU A 92 47.05 17.14 -2.15
CA GLU A 92 47.96 15.98 -2.25
C GLU A 92 47.25 14.75 -2.84
N ALA A 93 46.04 14.45 -2.36
CA ALA A 93 45.31 13.24 -2.74
C ALA A 93 44.63 13.35 -4.13
N GLN A 94 44.22 14.55 -4.53
CA GLN A 94 43.44 14.80 -5.75
C GLN A 94 43.96 16.04 -6.47
N ARG A 95 45.26 16.06 -6.78
CA ARG A 95 45.95 17.21 -7.36
C ARG A 95 45.26 17.77 -8.61
N GLU A 96 45.00 16.91 -9.59
CA GLU A 96 44.41 17.32 -10.88
C GLU A 96 43.04 17.98 -10.72
N LEU A 97 42.19 17.43 -9.83
CA LEU A 97 40.86 17.96 -9.58
C LEU A 97 40.92 19.28 -8.78
N ALA A 98 41.81 19.36 -7.79
CA ALA A 98 42.01 20.57 -7.00
C ALA A 98 42.53 21.73 -7.87
N GLU A 99 43.51 21.48 -8.74
CA GLU A 99 44.05 22.48 -9.67
C GLU A 99 43.01 22.94 -10.69
N ALA A 100 42.22 22.01 -11.24
CA ALA A 100 41.15 22.34 -12.19
C ALA A 100 40.05 23.21 -11.55
N ILE A 101 39.68 22.91 -10.30
CA ILE A 101 38.67 23.67 -9.54
C ILE A 101 39.20 25.05 -9.12
N GLU A 102 40.45 25.13 -8.64
CA GLU A 102 41.09 26.40 -8.28
C GLU A 102 41.33 27.30 -9.51
N GLY A 103 41.61 26.70 -10.67
CA GLY A 103 41.71 27.38 -11.95
C GLY A 103 40.36 27.77 -12.59
N GLY A 104 39.23 27.47 -11.93
CA GLY A 104 37.89 27.83 -12.39
C GLY A 104 37.37 27.01 -13.58
N SER A 105 38.01 25.88 -13.90
CA SER A 105 37.66 25.00 -15.01
C SER A 105 37.43 23.57 -14.52
N PRO A 106 36.36 23.31 -13.72
CA PRO A 106 36.06 21.97 -13.23
C PRO A 106 35.82 20.99 -14.40
N PRO A 107 36.30 19.74 -14.32
CA PRO A 107 36.13 18.77 -15.40
C PRO A 107 34.64 18.44 -15.65
N ALA A 108 34.19 18.50 -16.91
CA ALA A 108 32.80 18.23 -17.27
C ALA A 108 32.34 16.79 -16.98
N ALA A 109 33.27 15.85 -16.88
CA ALA A 109 33.00 14.45 -16.57
C ALA A 109 33.01 14.14 -15.06
N ALA A 110 33.38 15.09 -14.20
CA ALA A 110 33.38 14.90 -12.75
C ALA A 110 31.95 14.98 -12.20
N ASP A 111 31.67 14.24 -11.12
CA ASP A 111 30.39 14.34 -10.43
C ASP A 111 30.22 15.77 -9.86
N PRO A 112 29.13 16.49 -10.17
CA PRO A 112 28.85 17.81 -9.63
C PRO A 112 28.88 17.88 -8.10
N VAL A 113 28.48 16.81 -7.40
CA VAL A 113 28.52 16.72 -5.94
C VAL A 113 29.95 16.68 -5.42
N ASP A 114 30.83 15.97 -6.12
CA ASP A 114 32.26 15.87 -5.80
C ASP A 114 32.97 17.20 -6.05
N VAL A 115 32.69 17.85 -7.19
CA VAL A 115 33.20 19.18 -7.52
C VAL A 115 32.77 20.20 -6.47
N ALA A 116 31.49 20.20 -6.08
CA ALA A 116 30.97 21.09 -5.04
C ALA A 116 31.60 20.83 -3.67
N ALA A 117 31.82 19.57 -3.30
CA ALA A 117 32.44 19.21 -2.02
C ALA A 117 33.91 19.63 -1.95
N VAL A 118 34.66 19.44 -3.04
CA VAL A 118 36.06 19.89 -3.15
C VAL A 118 36.12 21.43 -3.14
N ALA A 119 35.28 22.10 -3.91
CA ALA A 119 35.19 23.56 -3.92
C ALA A 119 34.81 24.13 -2.55
N TYR A 120 33.90 23.45 -1.82
CA TYR A 120 33.54 23.84 -0.45
C TYR A 120 34.72 23.80 0.52
N VAL A 121 35.64 22.84 0.38
CA VAL A 121 36.82 22.74 1.23
C VAL A 121 37.92 23.72 0.80
N LEU A 122 38.17 23.84 -0.51
CA LEU A 122 39.26 24.67 -1.07
C LEU A 122 38.96 26.17 -1.06
N ARG A 123 37.67 26.57 -1.12
CA ARG A 123 37.22 27.97 -1.18
C ARG A 123 37.88 28.81 -2.31
N PRO A 124 38.00 28.32 -3.56
CA PRO A 124 38.39 29.16 -4.68
C PRO A 124 37.31 30.21 -4.98
N ALA A 125 37.63 31.23 -5.78
CA ALA A 125 36.61 32.17 -6.24
C ALA A 125 35.48 31.44 -7.00
N GLY A 126 34.23 31.78 -6.72
CA GLY A 126 33.04 31.18 -7.31
C GLY A 126 32.59 29.84 -6.70
N TRP A 127 33.17 29.41 -5.58
CA TRP A 127 32.86 28.11 -4.97
C TRP A 127 31.38 27.99 -4.57
N VAL A 128 30.74 29.10 -4.19
CA VAL A 128 29.31 29.14 -3.82
C VAL A 128 28.44 28.68 -5.00
N LYS A 129 28.73 29.15 -6.21
CA LYS A 129 27.98 28.80 -7.42
C LYS A 129 28.07 27.31 -7.74
N LEU A 130 29.24 26.69 -7.51
CA LEU A 130 29.43 25.25 -7.71
C LEU A 130 28.58 24.43 -6.73
N VAL A 131 28.49 24.88 -5.48
CA VAL A 131 27.67 24.23 -4.44
C VAL A 131 26.18 24.41 -4.73
N GLU A 132 25.75 25.59 -5.15
CA GLU A 132 24.36 25.86 -5.52
C GLU A 132 23.93 25.04 -6.74
N ALA A 133 24.74 25.01 -7.80
CA ALA A 133 24.47 24.22 -9.01
C ALA A 133 24.33 22.71 -8.70
N ALA A 134 25.20 22.16 -7.85
CA ALA A 134 25.08 20.77 -7.41
C ALA A 134 23.83 20.52 -6.55
N GLY A 135 23.42 21.51 -5.74
CA GLY A 135 22.17 21.47 -4.98
C GLY A 135 20.93 21.45 -5.86
N GLU A 136 20.90 22.31 -6.89
CA GLU A 136 19.79 22.39 -7.85
C GLU A 136 19.66 21.11 -8.68
N GLU A 137 20.77 20.54 -9.16
CA GLU A 137 20.78 19.27 -9.88
C GLU A 137 20.28 18.12 -9.00
N ALA A 138 20.77 18.02 -7.77
CA ALA A 138 20.32 17.00 -6.82
C ALA A 138 18.82 17.13 -6.51
N GLN A 139 18.32 18.37 -6.40
CA GLN A 139 16.90 18.64 -6.19
C GLN A 139 16.06 18.25 -7.41
N ARG A 140 16.51 18.57 -8.64
CA ARG A 140 15.85 18.18 -9.89
C ARG A 140 15.75 16.65 -10.01
N ALA A 141 16.88 15.96 -9.85
CA ALA A 141 16.90 14.49 -9.90
C ALA A 141 16.02 13.85 -8.81
N SER A 142 15.91 14.45 -7.63
CA SER A 142 14.99 13.98 -6.59
C SER A 142 13.52 14.20 -6.95
N ALA A 143 13.20 15.36 -7.54
CA ALA A 143 11.85 15.67 -7.96
C ALA A 143 11.38 14.77 -9.11
N GLU A 144 12.26 14.47 -10.06
CA GLU A 144 12.00 13.53 -11.16
C GLU A 144 11.71 12.13 -10.64
N ARG A 145 12.57 11.59 -9.76
CA ARG A 145 12.34 10.28 -9.13
C ARG A 145 11.03 10.23 -8.36
N ALA A 146 10.74 11.25 -7.55
CA ALA A 146 9.47 11.34 -6.82
C ALA A 146 8.27 11.41 -7.77
N GLY A 147 8.40 12.11 -8.90
CA GLY A 147 7.38 12.16 -9.94
C GLY A 147 7.14 10.80 -10.61
N GLU A 148 8.20 10.07 -10.94
CA GLU A 148 8.11 8.71 -11.50
C GLU A 148 7.47 7.73 -10.52
N GLU A 149 7.88 7.76 -9.25
CA GLU A 149 7.30 6.93 -8.19
C GLU A 149 5.81 7.24 -7.99
N ALA A 150 5.45 8.52 -7.92
CA ALA A 150 4.06 8.95 -7.83
C ALA A 150 3.23 8.53 -9.06
N ALA A 151 3.81 8.59 -10.26
CA ALA A 151 3.14 8.15 -11.49
C ALA A 151 2.90 6.63 -11.50
N ARG A 152 3.88 5.83 -11.05
CA ARG A 152 3.74 4.37 -10.91
C ARG A 152 2.67 4.00 -9.89
N GLU A 153 2.67 4.67 -8.74
CA GLU A 153 1.69 4.45 -7.69
C GLU A 153 0.27 4.83 -8.16
N LEU A 154 0.15 5.98 -8.84
CA LEU A 154 -1.12 6.41 -9.41
C LEU A 154 -1.66 5.42 -10.46
N GLN A 155 -0.77 4.84 -11.27
CA GLN A 155 -1.16 3.81 -12.22
C GLN A 155 -1.65 2.55 -11.51
N ARG A 156 -0.90 2.06 -10.51
CA ARG A 156 -1.30 0.92 -9.68
C ARG A 156 -2.69 1.13 -9.05
N LEU A 157 -2.91 2.27 -8.43
CA LEU A 157 -4.20 2.60 -7.78
C LEU A 157 -5.35 2.70 -8.79
N ARG A 158 -5.09 3.15 -10.02
CA ARG A 158 -6.11 3.16 -11.09
C ARG A 158 -6.45 1.75 -11.54
N ASP A 159 -5.47 0.87 -11.66
CA ASP A 159 -5.67 -0.52 -12.05
C ASP A 159 -6.44 -1.27 -10.96
N GLU A 160 -6.06 -1.12 -9.69
CA GLU A 160 -6.80 -1.68 -8.53
C GLU A 160 -8.25 -1.16 -8.47
N LEU A 161 -8.47 0.14 -8.75
CA LEU A 161 -9.82 0.70 -8.81
C LEU A 161 -10.64 0.12 -9.97
N ALA A 162 -10.02 -0.11 -11.13
CA ALA A 162 -10.68 -0.69 -12.28
C ALA A 162 -11.08 -2.15 -12.01
N GLU A 163 -10.20 -2.93 -11.39
CA GLU A 163 -10.45 -4.32 -10.97
C GLU A 163 -11.56 -4.39 -9.92
N ALA A 164 -11.51 -3.55 -8.88
CA ALA A 164 -12.55 -3.51 -7.85
C ALA A 164 -13.92 -3.16 -8.46
N LYS A 165 -13.98 -2.18 -9.36
CA LYS A 165 -15.21 -1.83 -10.08
C LYS A 165 -15.71 -2.98 -10.96
N ALA A 166 -14.82 -3.72 -11.61
CA ALA A 166 -15.20 -4.89 -12.42
C ALA A 166 -15.76 -6.02 -11.54
N ALA A 167 -15.11 -6.31 -10.41
CA ALA A 167 -15.58 -7.30 -9.45
C ALA A 167 -16.97 -6.96 -8.90
N ILE A 168 -17.20 -5.70 -8.51
CA ILE A 168 -18.52 -5.23 -8.02
C ILE A 168 -19.60 -5.40 -9.10
N ARG A 169 -19.31 -5.04 -10.35
CA ARG A 169 -20.27 -5.22 -11.46
C ARG A 169 -20.62 -6.69 -11.65
N HIS A 170 -19.61 -7.56 -11.74
CA HIS A 170 -19.79 -9.00 -11.90
C HIS A 170 -20.62 -9.59 -10.74
N GLU A 171 -20.30 -9.21 -9.51
CA GLU A 171 -21.01 -9.67 -8.32
C GLU A 171 -22.47 -9.18 -8.28
N THR A 172 -22.71 -7.95 -8.72
CA THR A 172 -24.06 -7.39 -8.86
C THR A 172 -24.88 -8.15 -9.91
N GLU A 173 -24.27 -8.51 -11.03
CA GLU A 173 -24.94 -9.29 -12.09
C GLU A 173 -25.24 -10.72 -11.62
N ARG A 174 -24.29 -11.37 -10.94
CA ARG A 174 -24.46 -12.70 -10.34
C ARG A 174 -25.62 -12.72 -9.34
N THR A 175 -25.59 -11.80 -8.37
CA THR A 175 -26.63 -11.70 -7.33
C THR A 175 -28.01 -11.38 -7.90
N ARG A 176 -28.10 -10.58 -8.97
CA ARG A 176 -29.36 -10.35 -9.70
C ARG A 176 -29.88 -11.61 -10.38
N ALA A 177 -29.02 -12.39 -11.03
CA ALA A 177 -29.40 -13.64 -11.66
C ALA A 177 -29.89 -14.69 -10.65
N GLU A 178 -29.24 -14.76 -9.48
CA GLU A 178 -29.64 -15.62 -8.36
C GLU A 178 -30.98 -15.20 -7.78
N LEU A 179 -31.21 -13.89 -7.60
CA LEU A 179 -32.49 -13.37 -7.13
C LEU A 179 -33.64 -13.70 -8.09
N GLU A 180 -33.43 -13.57 -9.40
CA GLU A 180 -34.44 -13.94 -10.40
C GLU A 180 -34.72 -15.43 -10.42
N THR A 181 -33.69 -16.26 -10.22
CA THR A 181 -33.85 -17.72 -10.11
C THR A 181 -34.67 -18.08 -8.86
N ALA A 182 -34.30 -17.52 -7.70
CA ALA A 182 -35.01 -17.74 -6.44
C ALA A 182 -36.48 -17.27 -6.50
N ARG A 183 -36.76 -16.16 -7.19
CA ARG A 183 -38.14 -15.68 -7.43
C ARG A 183 -38.96 -16.68 -8.24
N LYS A 184 -38.42 -17.18 -9.35
CA LYS A 184 -39.09 -18.19 -10.18
C LYS A 184 -39.34 -19.48 -9.41
N GLU A 185 -38.37 -19.94 -8.63
CA GLU A 185 -38.52 -21.11 -7.77
C GLU A 185 -39.60 -20.89 -6.71
N ASN A 186 -39.64 -19.71 -6.08
CA ASN A 186 -40.68 -19.35 -5.12
C ASN A 186 -42.08 -19.42 -5.75
N ASP A 187 -42.26 -18.84 -6.94
CA ASP A 187 -43.53 -18.89 -7.67
C ASP A 187 -43.97 -20.32 -7.99
N VAL A 188 -43.03 -21.19 -8.40
CA VAL A 188 -43.30 -22.61 -8.66
C VAL A 188 -43.71 -23.32 -7.37
N LEU A 189 -42.97 -23.10 -6.28
CA LEU A 189 -43.27 -23.71 -4.97
C LEU A 189 -44.62 -23.24 -4.44
N GLN A 190 -44.97 -21.96 -4.59
CA GLN A 190 -46.28 -21.44 -4.21
C GLN A 190 -47.41 -22.11 -5.01
N ARG A 191 -47.25 -22.29 -6.33
CA ARG A 191 -48.24 -23.00 -7.16
C ARG A 191 -48.39 -24.46 -6.71
N LYS A 192 -47.28 -25.16 -6.47
CA LYS A 192 -47.26 -26.54 -5.96
C LYS A 192 -47.95 -26.63 -4.59
N LEU A 193 -47.66 -25.71 -3.68
CA LEU A 193 -48.28 -25.65 -2.36
C LEU A 193 -49.80 -25.47 -2.46
N ARG A 194 -50.26 -24.54 -3.30
CA ARG A 194 -51.71 -24.34 -3.55
C ARG A 194 -52.38 -25.59 -4.13
N SER A 195 -51.73 -26.26 -5.08
CA SER A 195 -52.23 -27.52 -5.65
C SER A 195 -52.33 -28.60 -4.57
N ALA A 196 -51.26 -28.84 -3.81
CA ALA A 196 -51.24 -29.83 -2.75
C ALA A 196 -52.30 -29.55 -1.68
N GLN A 197 -52.49 -28.28 -1.29
CA GLN A 197 -53.56 -27.88 -0.37
C GLN A 197 -54.96 -28.18 -0.93
N SER A 198 -55.18 -27.96 -2.24
CA SER A 198 -56.43 -28.30 -2.91
C SER A 198 -56.65 -29.81 -2.94
N ASP A 199 -55.61 -30.59 -3.24
CA ASP A 199 -55.64 -32.05 -3.26
C ASP A 199 -55.95 -32.63 -1.88
N VAL A 200 -55.32 -32.11 -0.83
CA VAL A 200 -55.61 -32.47 0.57
C VAL A 200 -57.06 -32.16 0.92
N LYS A 201 -57.59 -30.97 0.55
CA LYS A 201 -58.99 -30.62 0.79
C LYS A 201 -59.97 -31.56 0.07
N ARG A 202 -59.69 -31.90 -1.19
CA ARG A 202 -60.50 -32.84 -1.98
C ARG A 202 -60.45 -34.25 -1.39
N GLY A 203 -59.26 -34.73 -1.02
CA GLY A 203 -59.08 -36.02 -0.35
C GLY A 203 -59.83 -36.10 0.97
N ALA A 204 -59.73 -35.06 1.81
CA ALA A 204 -60.47 -34.98 3.06
C ALA A 204 -62.00 -34.99 2.85
N ALA A 205 -62.51 -34.33 1.80
CA ALA A 205 -63.94 -34.38 1.48
C ALA A 205 -64.38 -35.77 0.99
N ALA A 206 -63.55 -36.43 0.16
CA ALA A 206 -63.81 -37.80 -0.31
C ALA A 206 -63.81 -38.80 0.85
N LEU A 207 -62.87 -38.68 1.80
CA LEU A 207 -62.84 -39.50 3.01
C LEU A 207 -64.11 -39.35 3.85
N ARG A 208 -64.55 -38.10 4.12
CA ARG A 208 -65.81 -37.87 4.85
C ARG A 208 -67.03 -38.50 4.17
N LYS A 209 -67.07 -38.47 2.83
CA LYS A 209 -68.14 -39.09 2.05
C LYS A 209 -68.10 -40.62 2.20
N LEU A 210 -66.94 -41.23 2.07
CA LEU A 210 -66.75 -42.68 2.24
C LEU A 210 -67.08 -43.12 3.67
N GLU A 211 -66.69 -42.35 4.68
CA GLU A 211 -67.05 -42.60 6.08
C GLU A 211 -68.57 -42.60 6.28
N ALA A 212 -69.29 -41.63 5.68
CA ALA A 212 -70.75 -41.56 5.76
C ALA A 212 -71.44 -42.72 5.01
N GLU A 213 -70.96 -43.09 3.81
CA GLU A 213 -71.46 -44.23 3.05
C GLU A 213 -71.24 -45.55 3.80
N LEU A 214 -70.05 -45.72 4.39
CA LEU A 214 -69.69 -46.91 5.16
C LEU A 214 -70.54 -47.02 6.44
N GLU A 215 -70.86 -45.90 7.09
CA GLU A 215 -71.78 -45.89 8.23
C GLU A 215 -73.21 -46.24 7.81
N SER A 216 -73.68 -45.75 6.64
CA SER A 216 -74.98 -46.15 6.07
C SER A 216 -75.04 -47.66 5.85
N VAL A 217 -74.04 -48.23 5.17
CA VAL A 217 -73.95 -49.67 4.89
C VAL A 217 -73.91 -50.48 6.18
N ARG A 218 -73.17 -50.03 7.19
CA ARG A 218 -73.16 -50.68 8.52
C ARG A 218 -74.53 -50.65 9.18
N SER A 219 -75.23 -49.51 9.13
CA SER A 219 -76.57 -49.38 9.71
C SER A 219 -77.60 -50.27 9.01
N GLU A 220 -77.54 -50.35 7.67
CA GLU A 220 -78.39 -51.22 6.85
C GLU A 220 -78.08 -52.69 7.12
N ALA A 221 -76.80 -53.08 7.18
CA ALA A 221 -76.38 -54.43 7.53
C ALA A 221 -76.88 -54.83 8.93
N ALA A 222 -76.71 -53.96 9.93
CA ALA A 222 -77.19 -54.21 11.29
C ALA A 222 -78.72 -54.35 11.35
N ALA A 223 -79.46 -53.51 10.61
CA ALA A 223 -80.91 -53.61 10.52
C ALA A 223 -81.35 -54.92 9.85
N SER A 224 -80.72 -55.29 8.71
CA SER A 224 -81.01 -56.54 8.01
C SER A 224 -80.71 -57.77 8.88
N GLN A 225 -79.63 -57.74 9.65
CA GLN A 225 -79.26 -58.79 10.59
C GLN A 225 -80.29 -58.89 11.73
N ALA A 226 -80.72 -57.76 12.29
CA ALA A 226 -81.77 -57.75 13.32
C ALA A 226 -83.09 -58.32 12.78
N THR A 227 -83.49 -57.97 11.55
CA THR A 227 -84.67 -58.55 10.89
C THR A 227 -84.51 -60.05 10.69
N ALA A 228 -83.38 -60.51 10.14
CA ALA A 228 -83.09 -61.93 9.93
C ALA A 228 -83.08 -62.72 11.25
N ASP A 229 -82.53 -62.15 12.32
CA ASP A 229 -82.53 -62.75 13.66
C ASP A 229 -83.95 -62.89 14.22
N THR A 230 -84.80 -61.86 14.06
CA THR A 230 -86.21 -61.91 14.46
C THR A 230 -86.98 -62.96 13.65
N GLU A 231 -86.78 -63.02 12.34
CA GLU A 231 -87.39 -64.04 11.48
C GLU A 231 -86.93 -65.45 11.85
N ALA A 232 -85.62 -65.65 12.09
CA ALA A 232 -85.07 -66.92 12.53
C ALA A 232 -85.64 -67.36 13.89
N ARG A 233 -85.80 -66.44 14.85
CA ARG A 233 -86.48 -66.72 16.13
C ARG A 233 -87.94 -67.14 15.91
N ARG A 234 -88.66 -66.44 15.03
CA ARG A 234 -90.07 -66.75 14.69
C ARG A 234 -90.21 -68.12 14.01
N LEU A 235 -89.33 -68.45 13.06
CA LEU A 235 -89.33 -69.73 12.36
C LEU A 235 -88.99 -70.88 13.30
N ARG A 236 -88.00 -70.72 14.19
CA ARG A 236 -87.67 -71.72 15.22
C ARG A 236 -88.86 -71.97 16.16
N ALA A 237 -89.56 -70.91 16.60
CA ALA A 237 -90.75 -71.04 17.43
C ALA A 237 -91.85 -71.85 16.72
N ARG A 238 -92.15 -71.53 15.46
CA ARG A 238 -93.13 -72.28 14.64
C ARG A 238 -92.73 -73.73 14.40
N LEU A 239 -91.44 -74.00 14.20
CA LEU A 239 -90.94 -75.37 14.05
C LEU A 239 -91.17 -76.16 15.33
N GLY A 240 -90.82 -75.61 16.50
CA GLY A 240 -91.06 -76.26 17.78
C GLY A 240 -92.56 -76.49 18.08
N GLU A 241 -93.43 -75.55 17.69
CA GLU A 241 -94.89 -75.74 17.74
C GLU A 241 -95.35 -76.90 16.84
N ALA A 242 -94.84 -76.99 15.60
CA ALA A 242 -95.19 -78.04 14.66
C ALA A 242 -94.65 -79.42 15.08
N GLU A 243 -93.42 -79.49 15.60
CA GLU A 243 -92.81 -80.70 16.15
C GLU A 243 -93.62 -81.21 17.35
N SER A 244 -94.00 -80.32 18.28
CA SER A 244 -94.84 -80.68 19.45
C SER A 244 -96.22 -81.21 19.05
N ALA A 245 -96.80 -80.70 17.96
CA ALA A 245 -98.09 -81.16 17.44
C ALA A 245 -98.00 -82.53 16.75
N LEU A 246 -96.80 -82.98 16.35
CA LEU A 246 -96.58 -84.27 15.69
C LEU A 246 -96.30 -85.40 16.69
N GLU A 247 -95.81 -85.06 17.89
CA GLU A 247 -95.50 -86.00 18.98
C GLU A 247 -96.70 -86.30 19.90
N ALA A 248 -97.83 -85.58 19.76
CA ALA A 248 -99.07 -85.74 20.52
C ALA A 248 -100.10 -86.62 19.79
#